data_AF-A0A6I2SMD9-F1
#
_entry.id   AF-A0A6I2SMD9-F1
#
_cell.length_a   1.000
_cell.length_b   1.000
_cell.length_c   1.000
_cell.angle_alpha   90.00
_cell.angle_beta   90.00
_cell.angle_gamma   90.00
#
_symmetry.space_group_name_H-M   'P 1'
#
loop_
_entity.id
_entity.type
_entity.pdbx_description
1 polymer ?
#
loop_
_entity_poly.entity_id
_entity_poly.type
_entity_poly.pdbx_seq_one_letter_code
_entity_poly.pdbx_strand_id
1 'polypeptide(L)'
;MVVQGALAHVGDTVSSEQFLRFLAQRVPKGEYFIVEPPPGIIMTAAMDWRIVLPDSKSMQQMIAALWEGYESFILPLHCEDATACAAMLIQIKNHKGEFDQFSLGRDITMQELFVQRMQETARTLSPRNAQDAFSQEIRQTCDSGFWEQLDCA
;
A
#
# COMPACT_ATOMS: atom_id res chain seq x y z
N MET A 1 9.86 5.97 3.50
CA MET A 1 8.43 6.33 3.68
C MET A 1 7.63 5.06 3.58
N VAL A 2 6.51 4.95 4.28
CA VAL A 2 5.69 3.74 4.25
C VAL A 2 4.38 4.02 3.53
N VAL A 3 4.01 3.11 2.64
CA VAL A 3 2.66 3.02 2.08
C VAL A 3 2.12 1.67 2.50
N GLN A 4 0.99 1.63 3.19
CA GLN A 4 0.34 0.39 3.61
C GLN A 4 -1.15 0.47 3.33
N GLY A 5 -1.81 -0.66 3.31
CA GLY A 5 -3.21 -0.67 2.92
C GLY A 5 -3.87 -2.02 3.07
N ALA A 6 -5.13 -2.06 2.68
CA ALA A 6 -5.97 -3.24 2.67
C ALA A 6 -6.86 -3.23 1.43
N LEU A 7 -7.22 -4.41 0.95
CA LEU A 7 -8.21 -4.57 -0.11
C LEU A 7 -9.57 -4.77 0.53
N ALA A 8 -10.42 -3.75 0.48
CA ALA A 8 -11.72 -3.74 1.13
C ALA A 8 -12.81 -4.25 0.19
N HIS A 9 -13.66 -5.14 0.70
CA HIS A 9 -14.83 -5.67 -0.02
C HIS A 9 -14.50 -6.28 -1.39
N VAL A 10 -13.34 -6.92 -1.55
CA VAL A 10 -12.97 -7.63 -2.80
C VAL A 10 -13.25 -9.14 -2.77
N GLY A 11 -13.66 -9.68 -1.60
CA GLY A 11 -13.84 -11.12 -1.39
C GLY A 11 -12.56 -11.91 -1.65
N ASP A 12 -12.69 -13.11 -2.22
CA ASP A 12 -11.56 -13.96 -2.62
C ASP A 12 -11.10 -13.67 -4.06
N THR A 13 -11.66 -12.65 -4.72
CA THR A 13 -11.42 -12.36 -6.14
C THR A 13 -10.02 -11.79 -6.38
N VAL A 14 -9.49 -11.03 -5.42
CA VAL A 14 -8.16 -10.41 -5.52
C VAL A 14 -7.37 -10.74 -4.25
N SER A 15 -6.21 -11.38 -4.45
CA SER A 15 -5.25 -11.63 -3.37
C SER A 15 -4.32 -10.42 -3.17
N SER A 16 -4.09 -10.02 -1.92
CA SER A 16 -3.10 -9.01 -1.56
C SER A 16 -1.69 -9.36 -2.03
N GLU A 17 -1.35 -10.65 -2.07
CA GLU A 17 -0.05 -11.10 -2.59
C GLU A 17 0.07 -10.84 -4.10
N GLN A 18 -0.97 -11.17 -4.88
CA GLN A 18 -0.99 -10.89 -6.32
C GLN A 18 -0.91 -9.38 -6.59
N PHE A 19 -1.64 -8.59 -5.82
CA PHE A 19 -1.59 -7.14 -5.89
C PHE A 19 -0.19 -6.59 -5.56
N LEU A 20 0.46 -7.08 -4.51
CA LEU A 20 1.82 -6.64 -4.16
C LEU A 20 2.85 -7.03 -5.22
N ARG A 21 2.77 -8.24 -5.78
CA ARG A 21 3.64 -8.67 -6.89
C ARG A 21 3.47 -7.75 -8.10
N PHE A 22 2.23 -7.34 -8.41
CA PHE A 22 1.96 -6.36 -9.47
C PHE A 22 2.62 -5.00 -9.22
N LEU A 23 2.57 -4.51 -7.96
CA LEU A 23 3.22 -3.26 -7.57
C LEU A 23 4.76 -3.37 -7.64
N ALA A 24 5.31 -4.50 -7.19
CA ALA A 24 6.76 -4.75 -7.20
C ALA A 24 7.36 -4.73 -8.60
N GLN A 25 6.65 -5.23 -9.61
CA GLN A 25 7.07 -5.15 -11.01
C GLN A 25 7.19 -3.70 -11.51
N ARG A 26 6.38 -2.78 -10.98
CA ARG A 26 6.34 -1.36 -11.38
C ARG A 26 7.28 -0.50 -10.55
N VAL A 27 7.48 -0.85 -9.28
CA VAL A 27 8.31 -0.11 -8.33
C VAL A 27 9.31 -1.08 -7.67
N PRO A 28 10.29 -1.60 -8.41
CA PRO A 28 11.18 -2.68 -7.95
C PRO A 28 12.14 -2.25 -6.83
N LYS A 29 12.24 -0.95 -6.54
CA LYS A 29 13.07 -0.41 -5.44
C LYS A 29 12.36 -0.39 -4.09
N GLY A 30 11.06 -0.71 -4.04
CA GLY A 30 10.33 -0.82 -2.79
C GLY A 30 10.62 -2.15 -2.10
N GLU A 31 10.48 -2.18 -0.77
CA GLU A 31 10.44 -3.42 0.00
C GLU A 31 8.99 -3.75 0.34
N TYR A 32 8.55 -4.95 -0.01
CA TYR A 32 7.15 -5.37 0.02
C TYR A 32 6.93 -6.36 1.14
N PHE A 33 5.85 -6.16 1.88
CA PHE A 33 5.49 -6.98 3.03
C PHE A 33 4.01 -7.31 2.99
N ILE A 34 3.69 -8.56 3.28
CA ILE A 34 2.32 -9.01 3.50
C ILE A 34 2.12 -9.34 4.97
N VAL A 35 0.91 -9.14 5.46
CA VAL A 35 0.59 -9.47 6.84
C VAL A 35 0.53 -10.99 7.01
N GLU A 36 1.29 -11.52 7.96
CA GLU A 36 1.26 -12.92 8.34
C GLU A 36 1.33 -13.01 9.88
N PRO A 37 0.18 -13.09 10.58
CA PRO A 37 0.19 -13.14 12.03
C PRO A 37 0.77 -14.46 12.54
N PRO A 38 1.51 -14.45 13.67
CA PRO A 38 2.05 -15.67 14.26
C PRO A 38 0.99 -16.75 14.54
N PRO A 39 1.37 -18.04 14.50
CA PRO A 39 0.46 -19.13 14.82
C PRO A 39 -0.25 -18.94 16.16
N GLY A 40 -1.57 -19.14 16.17
CA GLY A 40 -2.40 -18.98 17.37
C GLY A 40 -2.96 -17.56 17.58
N ILE A 41 -2.65 -16.60 16.72
CA ILE A 41 -3.24 -15.26 16.73
C ILE A 41 -4.26 -15.15 15.60
N ILE A 42 -5.53 -14.94 15.95
CA ILE A 42 -6.57 -14.52 15.01
C ILE A 42 -6.51 -13.00 14.94
N MET A 43 -6.04 -12.47 13.81
CA MET A 43 -5.96 -11.04 13.59
C MET A 43 -7.01 -10.59 12.57
N THR A 44 -7.91 -9.71 12.98
CA THR A 44 -8.67 -8.86 12.05
C THR A 44 -7.77 -7.67 11.70
N ALA A 45 -6.87 -7.87 10.74
CA ALA A 45 -5.93 -6.83 10.34
C ALA A 45 -6.70 -5.69 9.66
N ALA A 46 -6.38 -4.45 10.02
CA ALA A 46 -6.86 -3.27 9.28
C ALA A 46 -6.02 -2.99 8.03
N MET A 47 -4.86 -3.65 7.91
CA MET A 47 -3.88 -3.51 6.84
C MET A 47 -3.39 -4.91 6.45
N ASP A 48 -3.48 -5.22 5.16
CA ASP A 48 -3.09 -6.52 4.61
C ASP A 48 -1.66 -6.50 4.07
N TRP A 49 -1.19 -5.31 3.71
CA TRP A 49 0.07 -5.13 3.03
C TRP A 49 0.77 -3.84 3.42
N ARG A 50 2.10 -3.84 3.27
CA ARG A 50 2.97 -2.71 3.55
C ARG A 50 4.10 -2.64 2.54
N ILE A 51 4.48 -1.43 2.17
CA ILE A 51 5.58 -1.15 1.24
C ILE A 51 6.44 -0.04 1.85
N VAL A 52 7.73 -0.29 1.97
CA VAL A 52 8.71 0.70 2.38
C VAL A 52 9.41 1.23 1.14
N LEU A 53 9.38 2.55 0.94
CA LEU A 53 9.94 3.23 -0.22
C LEU A 53 11.21 4.00 0.14
N PRO A 54 12.30 3.88 -0.66
CA PRO A 54 13.61 4.46 -0.34
C PRO A 54 13.70 5.96 -0.63
N ASP A 55 12.97 6.44 -1.65
CA ASP A 55 13.09 7.81 -2.12
C ASP A 55 11.79 8.36 -2.72
N SER A 56 11.79 9.65 -3.00
CA SER A 56 10.65 10.36 -3.60
C SER A 56 10.36 9.90 -5.04
N LYS A 57 11.36 9.42 -5.78
CA LYS A 57 11.17 8.87 -7.13
C LYS A 57 10.34 7.59 -7.08
N SER A 58 10.66 6.69 -6.16
CA SER A 58 9.92 5.45 -5.91
C SER A 58 8.50 5.76 -5.44
N MET A 59 8.30 6.84 -4.67
CA MET A 59 6.95 7.32 -4.37
C MET A 59 6.16 7.75 -5.61
N GLN A 60 6.74 8.53 -6.53
CA GLN A 60 6.03 8.93 -7.74
C GLN A 60 5.65 7.71 -8.60
N GLN A 61 6.54 6.71 -8.70
CA GLN A 61 6.23 5.45 -9.36
C GLN A 61 5.12 4.68 -8.64
N MET A 62 5.11 4.69 -7.31
CA MET A 62 4.07 4.06 -6.49
C MET A 62 2.70 4.70 -6.70
N ILE A 63 2.63 6.02 -6.87
CA ILE A 63 1.37 6.71 -7.20
C ILE A 63 0.78 6.14 -8.49
N ALA A 64 1.57 6.09 -9.57
CA ALA A 64 1.11 5.53 -10.83
C ALA A 64 0.71 4.05 -10.68
N ALA A 65 1.55 3.26 -10.01
CA ALA A 65 1.30 1.82 -9.83
C ALA A 65 0.04 1.51 -9.02
N LEU A 66 -0.27 2.29 -7.98
CA LEU A 66 -1.49 2.12 -7.19
C LEU A 66 -2.74 2.45 -8.00
N TRP A 67 -2.70 3.48 -8.84
CA TRP A 67 -3.81 3.80 -9.73
C TRP A 67 -4.03 2.69 -10.77
N GLU A 68 -2.97 2.27 -11.45
CA GLU A 68 -3.04 1.15 -12.41
C GLU A 68 -3.51 -0.15 -11.74
N GLY A 69 -3.09 -0.39 -10.50
CA GLY A 69 -3.54 -1.53 -9.70
C GLY A 69 -5.03 -1.43 -9.35
N TYR A 70 -5.51 -0.24 -9.01
CA TYR A 70 -6.95 -0.01 -8.83
C TYR A 70 -7.74 -0.30 -10.11
N GLU A 71 -7.30 0.21 -11.26
CA GLU A 71 -7.95 -0.02 -12.55
C GLU A 71 -7.93 -1.49 -12.96
N SER A 72 -6.85 -2.22 -12.63
CA SER A 72 -6.68 -3.62 -13.04
C SER A 72 -7.41 -4.61 -12.14
N PHE A 73 -7.47 -4.36 -10.83
CA PHE A 73 -7.96 -5.34 -9.86
C PHE A 73 -9.27 -4.94 -9.18
N ILE A 74 -9.52 -3.64 -8.97
CA ILE A 74 -10.62 -3.18 -8.10
C ILE A 74 -11.78 -2.63 -8.93
N LEU A 75 -11.49 -1.74 -9.88
CA LEU A 75 -12.49 -1.12 -10.75
C LEU A 75 -13.37 -2.16 -11.50
N PRO A 76 -12.85 -3.29 -12.02
CA PRO A 76 -13.68 -4.28 -12.70
C PRO A 76 -14.77 -4.87 -11.78
N LEU A 77 -14.52 -4.94 -10.48
CA LEU A 77 -15.45 -5.50 -9.50
C LEU A 77 -16.67 -4.60 -9.23
N HIS A 78 -16.60 -3.32 -9.58
CA HIS A 78 -17.75 -2.41 -9.54
C HIS A 78 -18.75 -2.70 -10.65
N CYS A 79 -18.28 -3.20 -11.80
CA CYS A 79 -19.11 -3.48 -12.97
C CYS A 79 -19.90 -4.78 -12.86
N GLU A 80 -19.45 -5.71 -12.01
CA GLU A 80 -20.04 -7.05 -11.88
C GLU A 80 -21.14 -7.15 -10.81
N ASP A 81 -21.54 -6.03 -10.18
CA ASP A 81 -22.51 -5.94 -9.05
C ASP A 81 -22.19 -6.81 -7.81
N ALA A 82 -21.16 -7.66 -7.87
CA ALA A 82 -20.75 -8.55 -6.78
C ALA A 82 -20.23 -7.77 -5.57
N THR A 83 -19.61 -6.61 -5.79
CA THR A 83 -18.98 -5.80 -4.74
C THR A 83 -18.99 -4.31 -5.11
N ALA A 84 -20.17 -3.69 -5.15
CA ALA A 84 -20.31 -2.24 -5.40
C ALA A 84 -19.58 -1.32 -4.40
N CYS A 85 -19.00 -1.89 -3.34
CA CYS A 85 -18.20 -1.19 -2.33
C CYS A 85 -16.72 -1.59 -2.35
N ALA A 86 -16.24 -2.32 -3.36
CA ALA A 86 -14.84 -2.70 -3.48
C ALA A 86 -13.96 -1.45 -3.48
N ALA A 87 -12.92 -1.45 -2.65
CA ALA A 87 -12.05 -0.29 -2.53
C ALA A 87 -10.67 -0.71 -2.07
N MET A 88 -9.71 0.18 -2.26
CA MET A 88 -8.39 0.03 -1.67
C MET A 88 -8.21 1.10 -0.60
N LEU A 89 -8.05 0.64 0.64
CA LEU A 89 -7.66 1.52 1.74
C LEU A 89 -6.16 1.77 1.63
N ILE A 90 -5.76 3.05 1.61
CA ILE A 90 -4.35 3.45 1.50
C ILE A 90 -4.02 4.33 2.69
N GLN A 91 -2.92 4.04 3.36
CA GLN A 91 -2.32 4.83 4.41
C GLN A 91 -0.86 5.12 4.08
N ILE A 92 -0.49 6.39 4.08
CA ILE A 92 0.89 6.84 3.92
C ILE A 92 1.38 7.32 5.28
N LYS A 93 2.52 6.79 5.72
CA LYS A 93 3.10 7.08 7.04
C LYS A 93 4.56 7.53 6.90
N ASN A 94 4.95 8.49 7.75
CA ASN A 94 6.36 8.86 7.93
C ASN A 94 7.02 8.17 9.14
N HIS A 95 8.33 8.32 9.25
CA HIS A 95 9.14 7.74 10.34
C HIS A 95 8.74 8.22 11.75
N LYS A 96 7.99 9.33 11.87
CA LYS A 96 7.50 9.84 13.16
C LYS A 96 6.15 9.25 13.56
N GLY A 97 5.54 8.45 12.70
CA GLY A 97 4.20 7.90 12.90
C GLY A 97 3.07 8.83 12.46
N GLU A 98 3.38 10.01 11.91
CA GLU A 98 2.36 10.85 11.27
C GLU A 98 1.90 10.16 9.97
N PHE A 99 0.59 10.17 9.72
CA PHE A 99 0.02 9.51 8.58
C PHE A 99 -1.15 10.27 7.98
N ASP A 100 -1.45 9.95 6.73
CA ASP A 100 -2.71 10.26 6.06
C ASP A 100 -3.32 8.97 5.52
N GLN A 101 -4.65 8.91 5.48
CA GLN A 101 -5.39 7.72 5.07
C GLN A 101 -6.63 8.10 4.26
N PHE A 102 -6.91 7.33 3.21
CA PHE A 102 -8.10 7.50 2.37
C PHE A 102 -8.42 6.22 1.60
N SER A 103 -9.62 6.13 1.04
CA SER A 103 -10.10 4.98 0.28
C SER A 103 -10.20 5.28 -1.22
N LEU A 104 -9.40 4.59 -2.05
CA LEU A 104 -9.49 4.62 -3.51
C LEU A 104 -10.61 3.68 -3.99
N GLY A 105 -11.51 4.18 -4.83
CA GLY A 105 -12.75 3.50 -5.24
C GLY A 105 -13.98 3.87 -4.40
N ARG A 106 -13.80 4.55 -3.26
CA ARG A 106 -14.91 5.03 -2.40
C ARG A 106 -14.85 6.52 -2.13
N ASP A 107 -13.78 7.00 -1.51
CA ASP A 107 -13.61 8.44 -1.21
C ASP A 107 -13.09 9.19 -2.44
N ILE A 108 -12.20 8.53 -3.19
CA ILE A 108 -11.59 9.05 -4.40
C ILE A 108 -11.88 8.09 -5.55
N THR A 109 -12.45 8.58 -6.64
CA THR A 109 -12.78 7.76 -7.83
C THR A 109 -12.18 8.31 -9.12
N MET A 110 -11.51 9.47 -9.06
CA MET A 110 -10.87 10.13 -10.21
C MET A 110 -9.35 10.13 -10.07
N GLN A 111 -8.64 9.88 -11.19
CA GLN A 111 -7.19 9.78 -11.22
C GLN A 111 -6.52 11.07 -10.76
N GLU A 112 -7.01 12.22 -11.24
CA GLU A 112 -6.42 13.52 -10.94
C GLU A 112 -6.50 13.83 -9.44
N LEU A 113 -7.64 13.54 -8.81
CA LEU A 113 -7.83 13.73 -7.37
C LEU A 113 -6.93 12.79 -6.56
N PHE A 114 -6.79 11.55 -7.00
CA PHE A 114 -5.90 10.57 -6.35
C PHE A 114 -4.44 11.00 -6.43
N VAL A 115 -3.97 11.35 -7.63
CA VAL A 115 -2.60 11.82 -7.86
C VAL A 115 -2.32 13.06 -7.02
N GLN A 116 -3.22 14.04 -7.03
CA GLN A 116 -3.09 15.25 -6.23
C GLN A 116 -2.99 14.92 -4.73
N ARG A 117 -3.90 14.09 -4.20
CA ARG A 117 -3.91 13.72 -2.77
C ARG A 117 -2.62 13.01 -2.35
N MET A 118 -2.17 12.05 -3.16
CA MET A 118 -0.92 11.32 -2.90
C MET A 118 0.30 12.25 -2.91
N GLN A 119 0.37 13.18 -3.87
CA GLN A 119 1.48 14.14 -3.98
C GLN A 119 1.51 15.12 -2.80
N GLU A 120 0.35 15.65 -2.40
CA GLU A 120 0.23 16.53 -1.23
C GLU A 120 0.65 15.81 0.06
N THR A 121 0.21 14.56 0.22
CA THR A 121 0.56 13.70 1.35
C THR A 121 2.05 13.42 1.38
N ALA A 122 2.62 12.96 0.26
CA ALA A 122 4.04 12.69 0.13
C ALA A 122 4.88 13.92 0.43
N ARG A 123 4.47 15.11 -0.05
CA ARG A 123 5.17 16.37 0.22
C ARG A 123 5.16 16.71 1.71
N THR A 124 4.03 16.50 2.38
CA THR A 124 3.85 16.83 3.81
C THR A 124 4.59 15.85 4.71
N LEU A 125 4.60 14.57 4.35
CA LEU A 125 5.14 13.48 5.15
C LEU A 125 6.58 13.07 4.78
N SER A 126 7.17 13.66 3.74
CA SER A 126 8.53 13.31 3.28
C SER A 126 9.58 13.56 4.38
N PRO A 127 10.38 12.54 4.75
CA PRO A 127 11.46 12.72 5.70
C PRO A 127 12.57 13.61 5.13
N ARG A 128 13.19 14.44 5.98
CA ARG A 128 14.37 15.24 5.60
C ARG A 128 15.60 14.35 5.35
N ASN A 129 15.71 13.22 6.07
CA ASN A 129 16.77 12.20 5.89
C ASN A 129 16.13 10.86 5.50
N ALA A 130 15.95 10.61 4.20
CA ALA A 130 15.21 9.46 3.70
C ALA A 130 15.96 8.12 3.85
N GLN A 131 17.29 8.13 3.74
CA GLN A 131 18.11 6.91 3.71
C GLN A 131 18.11 6.16 5.05
N ASP A 132 18.40 6.84 6.15
CA ASP A 132 18.44 6.21 7.49
C ASP A 132 17.04 5.72 7.92
N ALA A 133 16.01 6.50 7.57
CA ALA A 133 14.62 6.14 7.84
C ALA A 133 14.17 4.89 7.08
N PHE A 134 14.72 4.64 5.88
CA PHE A 134 14.37 3.47 5.07
C PHE A 134 14.85 2.18 5.72
N SER A 135 16.14 2.06 6.02
CA SER A 135 16.71 0.86 6.63
C SER A 135 16.15 0.59 8.03
N GLN A 136 15.88 1.64 8.80
CA GLN A 136 15.27 1.50 10.12
C GLN A 136 13.85 0.92 10.05
N GLU A 137 13.02 1.41 9.12
CA GLU A 137 11.63 0.95 9.00
C GLU A 137 11.55 -0.50 8.50
N ILE A 138 12.45 -0.92 7.59
CA ILE A 138 12.57 -2.32 7.17
C ILE A 138 12.86 -3.20 8.38
N ARG A 139 13.91 -2.87 9.14
CA ARG A 139 14.27 -3.62 10.36
C ARG A 139 13.09 -3.69 11.33
N GLN A 140 12.44 -2.56 11.62
CA GLN A 140 11.30 -2.53 12.53
C GLN A 140 10.11 -3.35 12.02
N THR A 141 9.90 -3.40 10.71
CA THR A 141 8.83 -4.21 10.09
C THR A 141 9.14 -5.69 10.25
N CYS A 142 10.36 -6.13 9.93
CA CYS A 142 10.79 -7.53 10.11
C CYS A 142 10.78 -7.96 11.58
N ASP A 143 11.24 -7.10 12.50
CA ASP A 143 11.35 -7.41 13.94
C ASP A 143 9.97 -7.53 14.62
N SER A 144 8.89 -7.07 13.97
CA SER A 144 7.55 -7.09 14.57
C SER A 144 6.93 -8.49 14.67
N GLY A 145 7.37 -9.43 13.83
CA GLY A 145 6.83 -10.79 13.74
C GLY A 145 5.43 -10.91 13.11
N PHE A 146 4.88 -9.83 12.53
CA PHE A 146 3.57 -9.83 11.85
C PHE A 146 3.66 -9.63 10.33
N TRP A 147 4.85 -9.37 9.81
CA TRP A 147 5.07 -9.03 8.42
C TRP A 147 6.06 -10.02 7.81
N GLU A 148 5.63 -10.67 6.73
CA GLU A 148 6.51 -11.46 5.89
C GLU A 148 6.96 -10.60 4.71
N GLN A 149 8.27 -10.55 4.45
CA GLN A 149 8.81 -9.86 3.30
C GLN A 149 8.57 -10.72 2.04
N LEU A 150 8.00 -10.13 0.99
CA LEU A 150 7.79 -10.84 -0.26
C LEU A 150 9.07 -10.87 -1.09
N ASP A 151 9.49 -12.06 -1.48
CA ASP A 151 10.52 -12.27 -2.49
C ASP A 151 9.96 -11.91 -3.88
N CYS A 152 10.04 -10.62 -4.23
CA CYS A 152 9.67 -10.11 -5.53
C CYS A 152 10.86 -10.22 -6.50
N ALA A 153 11.07 -11.41 -7.05
CA ALA A 153 12.06 -11.68 -8.10
C ALA A 153 11.59 -11.25 -9.50
#